data_AF-A0A957YKX2-F1
#
_entry.id   AF-A0A957YKX2-F1
#
_cell.length_a   1.000
_cell.length_b   1.000
_cell.length_c   1.000
_cell.angle_alpha   90.00
_cell.angle_beta   90.00
_cell.angle_gamma   90.00
#
_symmetry.space_group_name_H-M   'P 1'
#
loop_
_entity.id
_entity.type
_entity.pdbx_description
1 polymer ?
#
loop_
_entity_poly.entity_id
_entity_poly.type
_entity_poly.pdbx_seq_one_letter_code
_entity_poly.pdbx_strand_id
1 'polypeptide(L)'
;MESYSVLNDQPTVYDLLGYSKVATTLANIVISENTDTPFTIGIFGEWGSGKTSLLNMIQEKVKAQNCSTVWFDAWRYDERNVIQTALIQTILVP
;
A
#
# COMPACT_ATOMS: atom_id res chain seq x y z
N MET A 1 -18.04 -24.97 -23.75
CA MET A 1 -16.64 -24.59 -23.99
C MET A 1 -16.19 -23.85 -22.74
N GLU A 2 -15.34 -24.45 -21.92
CA GLU A 2 -14.85 -23.78 -20.70
C GLU A 2 -14.00 -22.57 -21.08
N SER A 3 -14.31 -21.41 -20.51
CA SER A 3 -13.51 -20.20 -20.67
C SER A 3 -12.39 -20.22 -19.62
N TYR A 4 -11.14 -20.35 -20.06
CA TYR A 4 -9.97 -20.15 -19.21
C TYR A 4 -9.61 -18.66 -19.16
N SER A 5 -9.41 -18.12 -17.97
CA SER A 5 -8.91 -16.76 -17.76
C SER A 5 -7.45 -16.80 -17.33
N VAL A 6 -6.57 -16.13 -18.08
CA VAL A 6 -5.19 -15.91 -17.67
C VAL A 6 -5.14 -14.68 -16.76
N LEU A 7 -4.66 -14.84 -15.53
CA LEU A 7 -4.41 -13.73 -14.62
C LEU A 7 -3.04 -13.13 -14.91
N ASN A 8 -2.96 -11.80 -14.98
CA ASN A 8 -1.68 -11.11 -15.07
C ASN A 8 -1.10 -10.89 -13.66
N ASP A 9 0.22 -10.72 -13.60
CA ASP A 9 0.90 -10.37 -12.35
C ASP A 9 0.78 -8.86 -12.12
N GLN A 10 -0.39 -8.44 -11.64
CA GLN A 10 -0.67 -7.07 -11.24
C GLN A 10 -1.23 -7.04 -9.81
N PRO A 11 -0.85 -6.01 -9.02
CA PRO A 11 -1.46 -5.79 -7.73
C PRO A 11 -2.99 -5.66 -7.85
N THR A 12 -3.70 -6.23 -6.89
CA THR A 12 -5.16 -6.27 -6.90
C THR A 12 -5.72 -6.09 -5.50
N VAL A 13 -6.93 -5.54 -5.42
CA VAL A 13 -7.70 -5.43 -4.16
C VAL A 13 -8.64 -6.62 -3.96
N TYR A 14 -8.81 -7.47 -4.99
CA TYR A 14 -9.51 -8.74 -4.86
C TYR A 14 -8.67 -9.71 -4.03
N ASP A 15 -9.20 -10.10 -2.87
CA ASP A 15 -8.45 -10.88 -1.90
C ASP A 15 -8.43 -12.38 -2.19
N LEU A 16 -7.53 -12.77 -3.09
CA LEU A 16 -7.25 -14.19 -3.38
C LEU A 16 -6.19 -14.80 -2.44
N LEU A 17 -5.48 -13.99 -1.66
CA LEU A 17 -4.38 -14.41 -0.78
C LEU A 17 -4.76 -14.45 0.71
N GLY A 18 -6.00 -14.08 1.06
CA GLY A 18 -6.49 -14.09 2.44
C GLY A 18 -6.00 -12.92 3.30
N TYR A 19 -5.63 -11.80 2.70
CA TYR A 19 -5.09 -10.61 3.36
C TYR A 19 -6.13 -9.65 3.93
N SER A 20 -7.42 -9.85 3.68
CA SER A 20 -8.50 -8.94 4.14
C SER A 20 -8.46 -8.66 5.63
N LYS A 21 -8.19 -9.68 6.45
CA LYS A 21 -8.11 -9.52 7.91
C LYS A 21 -6.91 -8.65 8.30
N VAL A 22 -5.73 -8.94 7.75
CA VAL A 22 -4.49 -8.19 8.00
C VAL A 22 -4.65 -6.75 7.52
N ALA A 23 -5.17 -6.53 6.32
CA ALA A 23 -5.43 -5.21 5.76
C ALA A 23 -6.37 -4.39 6.64
N THR A 24 -7.42 -5.02 7.19
CA THR A 24 -8.36 -4.35 8.10
C THR A 24 -7.72 -4.00 9.43
N THR A 25 -6.95 -4.90 10.03
CA THR A 25 -6.23 -4.61 11.28
C THR A 25 -5.24 -3.46 11.10
N LEU A 26 -4.44 -3.49 10.03
CA LEU A 26 -3.46 -2.42 9.76
C LEU A 26 -4.15 -1.08 9.47
N ALA A 27 -5.23 -1.08 8.69
CA ALA A 27 -6.01 0.13 8.44
C ALA A 27 -6.58 0.72 9.74
N ASN A 28 -7.11 -0.12 10.65
CA ASN A 28 -7.62 0.33 11.94
C ASN A 28 -6.53 0.93 12.83
N ILE A 29 -5.31 0.36 12.81
CA ILE A 29 -4.17 0.95 13.53
C ILE A 29 -3.84 2.34 12.95
N VAL A 30 -3.88 2.49 11.63
CA VAL A 30 -3.57 3.74 10.93
C VAL A 30 -4.56 4.87 11.24
N ILE A 31 -5.86 4.57 11.34
CA ILE A 31 -6.91 5.58 11.53
C ILE A 31 -7.31 5.79 13.00
N SER A 32 -6.81 4.96 13.91
CA SER A 32 -7.21 5.00 15.32
C SER A 32 -6.67 6.25 16.01
N GLU A 33 -7.56 6.99 16.67
CA GLU A 33 -7.22 8.16 17.50
C GLU A 33 -6.36 7.79 18.72
N ASN A 34 -6.35 6.51 19.12
CA ASN A 34 -5.54 6.00 20.22
C ASN A 34 -4.14 5.55 19.77
N THR A 35 -3.80 5.70 18.49
CA THR A 35 -2.46 5.36 17.99
C THR A 35 -1.58 6.60 18.02
N ASP A 36 -0.55 6.60 18.86
CA ASP A 36 0.42 7.70 18.93
C ASP A 36 1.17 7.86 17.59
N THR A 37 1.23 9.09 17.09
CA THR A 37 1.97 9.47 15.88
C THR A 37 3.19 10.34 16.22
N PRO A 38 4.26 10.33 15.40
CA PRO A 38 4.46 9.54 14.18
C PRO A 38 4.87 8.09 14.46
N PHE A 39 4.43 7.16 13.61
CA PHE A 39 4.87 5.77 13.64
C PHE A 39 5.13 5.23 12.22
N THR A 40 5.72 4.06 12.12
CA THR A 40 6.03 3.41 10.82
C THR A 40 5.68 1.92 10.88
N ILE A 41 5.03 1.43 9.83
CA ILE A 41 4.72 0.00 9.63
C ILE A 41 5.55 -0.51 8.47
N GLY A 42 6.37 -1.54 8.72
CA GLY A 42 7.09 -2.28 7.68
C GLY A 42 6.32 -3.53 7.24
N ILE A 43 6.14 -3.71 5.93
CA ILE A 43 5.56 -4.94 5.36
C ILE A 43 6.67 -5.74 4.67
N PHE A 44 6.95 -6.93 5.19
CA PHE A 44 8.02 -7.80 4.72
C PHE A 44 7.45 -9.09 4.12
N GLY A 45 8.13 -9.65 3.11
CA GLY A 45 7.72 -10.88 2.44
C GLY A 45 8.47 -11.08 1.13
N GLU A 46 8.44 -12.31 0.61
CA GLU A 46 9.12 -12.70 -0.64
C GLU A 46 8.59 -11.96 -1.87
N TRP A 47 9.36 -11.93 -2.96
CA TRP A 47 8.88 -11.40 -4.23
C TRP A 47 7.65 -12.19 -4.71
N GLY A 48 6.63 -11.49 -5.24
CA GLY A 48 5.37 -12.12 -5.65
C GLY A 48 4.41 -12.47 -4.51
N SER A 49 4.76 -12.22 -3.23
CA SER A 49 3.87 -12.52 -2.11
C SER A 49 2.66 -11.59 -1.96
N GLY A 50 2.39 -10.68 -2.91
CA GLY A 50 1.24 -9.78 -2.86
C GLY A 50 1.34 -8.59 -1.89
N LYS A 51 2.53 -8.17 -1.49
CA LYS A 51 2.72 -6.99 -0.60
C LYS A 51 2.08 -5.72 -1.13
N THR A 52 2.24 -5.44 -2.42
CA THR A 52 1.62 -4.27 -3.07
C THR A 52 0.10 -4.38 -3.09
N SER A 53 -0.45 -5.59 -3.29
CA SER A 53 -1.89 -5.85 -3.15
C SER A 53 -2.39 -5.58 -1.73
N LEU A 54 -1.66 -6.03 -0.71
CA LEU A 54 -1.98 -5.73 0.69
C LEU A 54 -1.95 -4.22 0.97
N LEU A 55 -0.93 -3.49 0.50
CA LEU A 55 -0.87 -2.02 0.64
C LEU A 55 -2.05 -1.32 -0.06
N ASN A 56 -2.46 -1.78 -1.25
CA ASN A 56 -3.65 -1.26 -1.94
C ASN A 56 -4.93 -1.50 -1.12
N MET A 57 -5.11 -2.70 -0.56
CA MET A 57 -6.26 -3.01 0.31
C MET A 57 -6.29 -2.13 1.56
N ILE A 58 -5.12 -1.87 2.17
CA ILE A 58 -5.01 -0.93 3.30
C ILE A 58 -5.40 0.48 2.84
N GLN A 59 -4.89 0.93 1.68
CA GLN A 59 -5.20 2.25 1.13
C GLN A 59 -6.72 2.45 0.94
N GLU A 60 -7.41 1.49 0.33
CA GLU A 60 -8.87 1.60 0.12
C GLU A 60 -9.61 1.76 1.45
N LYS A 61 -9.22 0.98 2.46
CA LYS A 61 -9.85 1.01 3.79
C LYS A 61 -9.64 2.34 4.51
N VAL A 62 -8.44 2.90 4.46
CA VAL A 62 -8.16 4.19 5.12
C VAL A 62 -8.77 5.37 4.34
N LYS A 63 -8.78 5.31 2.99
CA LYS A 63 -9.46 6.32 2.15
C LYS A 63 -10.97 6.36 2.41
N ALA A 64 -11.60 5.19 2.63
CA ALA A 64 -13.01 5.12 3.02
C ALA A 64 -13.32 5.82 4.36
N GLN A 65 -12.30 6.12 5.16
CA GLN A 65 -12.37 6.85 6.43
C GLN A 65 -11.83 8.28 6.30
N ASN A 66 -11.78 8.84 5.08
CA ASN A 66 -11.28 10.18 4.77
C ASN A 66 -9.80 10.41 5.12
N CYS A 67 -8.99 9.34 5.21
CA CYS A 67 -7.54 9.46 5.38
C CYS A 67 -6.87 9.63 4.01
N SER A 68 -6.18 10.76 3.81
CA SER A 68 -5.38 11.00 2.61
C SER A 68 -4.13 10.13 2.61
N THR A 69 -3.78 9.58 1.45
CA THR A 69 -2.63 8.67 1.30
C THR A 69 -1.80 9.09 0.10
N VAL A 70 -0.49 8.95 0.24
CA VAL A 70 0.50 9.29 -0.79
C VAL A 70 1.31 8.04 -1.10
N TRP A 71 1.48 7.73 -2.39
CA TRP A 71 2.33 6.63 -2.85
C TRP A 71 3.69 7.16 -3.27
N PHE A 72 4.74 6.54 -2.77
CA PHE A 72 6.11 6.85 -3.16
C PHE A 72 6.85 5.58 -3.53
N ASP A 73 7.32 5.51 -4.77
CA ASP A 73 8.15 4.42 -5.29
C ASP A 73 9.61 4.88 -5.36
N ALA A 74 10.40 4.47 -4.37
CA ALA A 74 11.80 4.88 -4.23
C ALA A 74 12.67 4.38 -5.40
N TRP A 75 12.33 3.24 -6.02
CA TRP A 75 13.12 2.65 -7.10
C TRP A 75 13.18 3.53 -8.34
N ARG A 76 12.18 4.41 -8.54
CA ARG A 76 12.18 5.39 -9.64
C ARG A 76 13.28 6.44 -9.52
N TYR A 77 13.92 6.55 -8.36
CA TYR A 77 14.87 7.61 -8.03
C TYR A 77 16.25 7.09 -7.61
N ASP A 78 16.50 5.78 -7.70
CA ASP A 78 17.70 5.12 -7.18
C ASP A 78 19.02 5.71 -7.74
N GLU A 79 18.99 6.25 -8.97
CA GLU A 79 20.17 6.82 -9.62
C GLU A 79 20.43 8.30 -9.29
N ARG A 80 19.52 8.97 -8.59
CA ARG A 80 19.61 10.41 -8.32
C ARG A 80 19.53 10.61 -6.81
N ASN A 81 20.51 11.27 -6.20
CA ASN A 81 20.54 11.68 -4.79
C ASN A 81 19.42 12.69 -4.42
N VAL A 82 18.18 12.43 -4.86
CA VAL A 82 17.01 13.32 -4.84
C VAL A 82 15.80 12.63 -4.23
N ILE A 83 15.95 11.42 -3.65
CA ILE A 83 14.85 10.66 -3.03
C ILE A 83 14.10 11.51 -1.99
N GLN A 84 14.84 12.25 -1.15
CA GLN A 84 14.27 13.14 -0.14
C GLN A 84 13.43 14.26 -0.77
N THR A 85 13.97 14.91 -1.80
CA THR A 85 13.29 15.96 -2.54
C THR A 85 12.04 15.43 -3.25
N ALA A 86 12.15 14.27 -3.90
CA ALA A 86 11.04 13.62 -4.58
C ALA A 86 9.92 13.23 -3.59
N LEU A 87 10.28 12.72 -2.41
CA LEU A 87 9.32 12.41 -1.36
C LEU A 87 8.58 13.67 -0.89
N ILE A 88 9.31 14.76 -0.60
CA ILE A 88 8.71 16.04 -0.19
C ILE A 88 7.77 16.56 -1.28
N GLN A 89 8.18 16.53 -2.55
CA GLN A 89 7.34 16.96 -3.67
C GLN A 89 6.06 16.13 -3.81
N THR A 90 6.15 14.81 -3.63
CA THR A 90 4.99 13.91 -3.70
C THR A 90 3.99 14.20 -2.57
N ILE A 91 4.47 14.60 -1.38
CA ILE A 91 3.60 14.97 -0.26
C ILE A 91 2.95 16.35 -0.47
N LEU A 92 3.70 17.31 -1.02
CA LEU A 92 3.20 18.68 -1.24
C LEU A 92 2.24 18.79 -2.44
N VAL A 93 2.32 17.86 -3.40
CA VAL A 93 1.49 17.82 -4.61
C VAL A 93 0.86 16.42 -4.71
N PRO A 94 -0.16 16.12 -3.89
CA PRO A 94 -0.76 14.79 -3.80
C PRO A 94 -1.54 14.35 -5.04
#